data_AF-J9DRB3-F1
#
_entry.id   AF-J9DRB3-F1
#
_cell.length_a   1.000
_cell.length_b   1.000
_cell.length_c   1.000
_cell.angle_alpha   90.00
_cell.angle_beta   90.00
_cell.angle_gamma   90.00
#
_symmetry.space_group_name_H-M   'P 1'
#
loop_
_entity.id
_entity.type
_entity.pdbx_description
1 polymer ?
#
loop_
_entity_poly.entity_id
_entity_poly.type
_entity_poly.pdbx_seq_one_letter_code
_entity_poly.pdbx_strand_id
1 'polypeptide(L)'
;MREANKIVVDLLDVFSTKTDLENILRTHSEAVDRHNKRLKELRETIDVLNRKNDQLNLELQRMQISRQKRSNQFSKLSHEGLQLSKELVNSEADYENASRRLSEMKDTLEKMKEIEQNLKFPSENKLFLEVIKGIGVNLIDSEDRYLFTIKGKNISHTLSTHDAEFNEKLWDLLDE
;
A
#
# COMPACT_ATOMS: atom_id res chain seq x y z
N MET A 1 -109.68 -7.45 10.64
CA MET A 1 -109.54 -8.75 9.94
C MET A 1 -109.68 -8.61 8.42
N ARG A 2 -110.79 -8.07 7.87
CA ARG A 2 -110.96 -7.92 6.41
C ARG A 2 -110.01 -6.90 5.75
N GLU A 3 -109.72 -5.77 6.41
CA GLU A 3 -108.78 -4.75 5.89
C GLU A 3 -107.33 -5.22 5.90
N ALA A 4 -106.88 -5.89 6.97
CA ALA A 4 -105.53 -6.45 7.07
C ALA A 4 -105.29 -7.53 6.00
N ASN A 5 -106.29 -8.39 5.74
CA ASN A 5 -106.20 -9.38 4.66
C ASN A 5 -106.17 -8.73 3.28
N LYS A 6 -106.86 -7.61 3.07
CA LYS A 6 -106.82 -6.87 1.80
C LYS A 6 -105.46 -6.22 1.57
N ILE A 7 -104.85 -5.62 2.59
CA ILE A 7 -103.50 -5.06 2.51
C ILE A 7 -102.45 -6.14 2.22
N VAL A 8 -102.58 -7.32 2.83
CA VAL A 8 -101.68 -8.45 2.57
C VAL A 8 -101.85 -9.00 1.15
N VAL A 9 -103.09 -9.09 0.64
CA VAL A 9 -103.36 -9.49 -0.74
C VAL A 9 -102.88 -8.43 -1.74
N ASP A 10 -103.09 -7.15 -1.47
CA ASP A 10 -102.61 -6.05 -2.32
C ASP A 10 -101.07 -5.97 -2.31
N LEU A 11 -100.41 -6.23 -1.18
CA LEU A 11 -98.95 -6.38 -1.10
C LEU A 11 -98.46 -7.60 -1.87
N LEU A 12 -99.14 -8.74 -1.75
CA LEU A 12 -98.82 -9.94 -2.51
C LEU A 12 -99.04 -9.72 -4.01
N ASP A 13 -100.06 -8.98 -4.41
CA ASP A 13 -100.33 -8.66 -5.82
C ASP A 13 -99.25 -7.74 -6.41
N VAL A 14 -98.77 -6.76 -5.64
CA VAL A 14 -97.64 -5.88 -6.02
C VAL A 14 -96.35 -6.69 -6.21
N PHE A 15 -96.12 -7.75 -5.43
CA PHE A 15 -94.97 -8.65 -5.62
C PHE A 15 -95.25 -9.84 -6.57
N SER A 16 -96.50 -10.07 -6.97
CA SER A 16 -96.93 -11.20 -7.81
C SER A 16 -96.77 -10.95 -9.30
N THR A 17 -96.48 -9.70 -9.70
CA THR A 17 -96.38 -9.40 -11.13
C THR A 17 -95.14 -10.12 -11.67
N LYS A 18 -95.36 -11.00 -12.65
CA LYS A 18 -94.32 -11.74 -13.37
C LYS A 18 -93.13 -10.84 -13.78
N THR A 19 -93.42 -9.57 -14.07
CA THR A 19 -92.48 -8.49 -14.36
C THR A 19 -91.51 -8.16 -13.23
N ASP A 20 -91.94 -8.15 -11.97
CA ASP A 20 -91.05 -7.81 -10.84
C ASP A 20 -90.09 -8.95 -10.50
N LEU A 21 -90.57 -10.20 -10.60
CA LEU A 21 -89.71 -11.39 -10.50
C LEU A 21 -88.70 -11.44 -11.66
N GLU A 22 -89.12 -11.15 -12.89
CA GLU A 22 -88.23 -11.04 -14.05
C GLU A 22 -87.18 -9.93 -13.88
N ASN A 23 -87.56 -8.78 -13.30
CA ASN A 23 -86.65 -7.67 -12.99
C ASN A 23 -85.65 -8.03 -11.90
N ILE A 24 -86.06 -8.74 -10.85
CA ILE A 24 -85.16 -9.24 -9.78
C ILE A 24 -84.18 -10.25 -10.36
N LEU A 25 -84.65 -11.20 -11.18
CA LEU A 25 -83.77 -12.19 -11.82
C LEU A 25 -82.77 -11.53 -12.78
N ARG A 26 -83.21 -10.56 -13.58
CA ARG A 26 -82.33 -9.80 -14.48
C ARG A 26 -81.29 -9.00 -13.71
N THR A 27 -81.69 -8.25 -12.68
CA THR A 27 -80.74 -7.45 -11.88
C THR A 27 -79.75 -8.32 -11.13
N HIS A 28 -80.18 -9.50 -10.65
CA HIS A 28 -79.29 -10.49 -10.05
C HIS A 28 -78.31 -11.05 -11.08
N SER A 29 -78.76 -11.44 -12.28
CA SER A 29 -77.90 -11.92 -13.37
C SER A 29 -76.85 -10.88 -13.75
N GLU A 30 -77.26 -9.62 -13.95
CA GLU A 30 -76.35 -8.53 -14.26
C GLU A 30 -75.33 -8.28 -13.12
N ALA A 31 -75.75 -8.42 -11.86
CA ALA A 31 -74.84 -8.30 -10.72
C ALA A 31 -73.81 -9.43 -10.69
N VAL A 32 -74.23 -10.66 -11.00
CA VAL A 32 -73.35 -11.83 -11.11
C VAL A 32 -72.36 -11.65 -12.27
N ASP A 33 -72.82 -11.18 -13.44
CA ASP A 33 -71.97 -10.93 -14.59
C ASP A 33 -70.93 -9.83 -14.32
N ARG A 34 -71.35 -8.73 -13.68
CA ARG A 34 -70.43 -7.67 -13.23
C ARG A 34 -69.39 -8.21 -12.24
N HIS A 35 -69.80 -9.04 -11.29
CA HIS A 35 -68.90 -9.66 -10.32
C HIS A 35 -67.91 -10.61 -11.00
N ASN A 36 -68.37 -11.46 -11.91
CA ASN A 36 -67.53 -12.39 -12.66
C ASN A 36 -66.51 -11.65 -13.55
N LYS A 37 -66.92 -10.55 -14.18
CA LYS A 37 -66.01 -9.70 -14.95
C LYS A 37 -64.91 -9.12 -14.06
N ARG A 38 -65.27 -8.59 -12.88
CA ARG A 38 -64.30 -8.04 -11.93
C ARG A 38 -63.36 -9.10 -11.36
N LEU A 39 -63.86 -10.31 -11.09
CA LEU A 39 -63.03 -11.45 -10.70
C LEU A 39 -62.03 -11.84 -11.79
N LYS A 40 -62.44 -11.80 -13.06
CA LYS A 40 -61.56 -12.07 -14.19
C LYS A 40 -60.44 -11.02 -14.28
N GLU A 41 -60.78 -9.74 -14.21
CA GLU A 41 -59.80 -8.63 -14.21
C GLU A 41 -58.82 -8.72 -13.03
N LEU A 42 -59.30 -9.09 -11.84
CA LEU A 42 -58.44 -9.32 -10.67
C LEU A 42 -57.48 -10.50 -10.88
N ARG A 43 -57.95 -11.61 -11.45
CA ARG A 43 -57.09 -12.77 -11.77
C ARG A 43 -56.01 -12.40 -12.77
N GLU A 44 -56.37 -11.70 -13.84
CA GLU A 44 -55.41 -11.20 -14.84
C GLU A 44 -54.37 -10.27 -14.19
N THR A 45 -54.80 -9.40 -13.27
CA THR A 45 -53.89 -8.52 -12.52
C THR A 45 -52.94 -9.30 -11.62
N ILE A 46 -53.44 -10.33 -10.91
CA ILE A 46 -52.61 -11.21 -10.08
C ILE A 46 -51.57 -11.94 -10.93
N ASP A 47 -51.95 -12.45 -12.10
CA ASP A 47 -51.03 -13.14 -12.99
C ASP A 47 -49.93 -12.21 -13.50
N VAL A 48 -50.27 -10.96 -13.84
CA VAL A 48 -49.29 -9.93 -14.23
C VAL A 48 -48.35 -9.60 -13.07
N LEU A 49 -48.88 -9.45 -11.85
CA LEU A 49 -48.07 -9.17 -10.66
C LEU A 49 -47.12 -10.32 -10.34
N ASN A 50 -47.58 -11.58 -10.43
CA ASN A 50 -46.74 -12.75 -10.21
C ASN A 50 -45.58 -12.79 -11.21
N ARG A 51 -45.84 -12.58 -12.50
CA ARG A 51 -44.79 -12.51 -13.52
C ARG A 51 -43.77 -11.40 -13.25
N LYS A 52 -44.23 -10.22 -12.83
CA LYS A 52 -43.33 -9.13 -12.45
C LYS A 52 -42.51 -9.47 -11.22
N ASN A 53 -43.10 -10.13 -10.24
CA ASN A 53 -42.41 -10.54 -9.02
C ASN A 53 -41.32 -11.58 -9.35
N ASP A 54 -41.61 -12.55 -10.21
CA ASP A 54 -40.63 -13.53 -10.68
C ASP A 54 -39.47 -12.85 -11.44
N GLN A 55 -39.77 -11.87 -12.30
CA GLN A 55 -38.76 -11.08 -12.99
C GLN A 55 -37.86 -10.32 -12.01
N LEU A 56 -38.43 -9.65 -11.02
CA LEU A 56 -37.68 -8.93 -9.99
C LEU A 56 -36.81 -9.87 -9.15
N ASN A 57 -37.32 -11.05 -8.81
CA ASN A 57 -36.56 -12.06 -8.08
C ASN A 57 -35.34 -12.55 -8.88
N LEU A 58 -35.51 -12.79 -10.18
CA LEU A 58 -34.39 -13.14 -11.07
C LEU A 58 -33.36 -12.01 -11.18
N GLU A 59 -33.82 -10.76 -11.27
CA GLU A 59 -32.93 -9.60 -11.31
C GLU A 59 -32.14 -9.43 -10.00
N LEU A 60 -32.81 -9.58 -8.85
CA LEU A 60 -32.18 -9.58 -7.53
C LEU A 60 -31.09 -10.65 -7.42
N GLN A 61 -31.39 -11.88 -7.86
CA GLN A 61 -30.40 -12.97 -7.87
C GLN A 61 -29.19 -12.62 -8.77
N ARG A 62 -29.43 -12.07 -9.97
CA ARG A 62 -28.35 -11.62 -10.87
C ARG A 62 -27.50 -10.53 -10.23
N MET A 63 -28.13 -9.55 -9.58
CA MET A 63 -27.42 -8.47 -8.88
C MET A 63 -26.59 -9.00 -7.71
N GLN A 64 -27.12 -9.94 -6.93
CA GLN A 64 -26.39 -10.60 -5.85
C GLN A 64 -25.15 -11.34 -6.36
N ILE A 65 -25.29 -12.13 -7.43
CA ILE A 65 -24.15 -12.84 -8.06
C ILE A 65 -23.11 -11.83 -8.57
N SER A 66 -23.54 -10.76 -9.23
CA SER A 66 -22.64 -9.70 -9.70
C SER A 66 -21.91 -8.99 -8.56
N ARG A 67 -22.61 -8.71 -7.46
CA ARG A 67 -22.02 -8.13 -6.24
C ARG A 67 -20.99 -9.07 -5.62
N GLN A 68 -21.29 -10.36 -5.51
CA GLN A 68 -20.36 -11.37 -5.01
C GLN A 68 -19.08 -11.43 -5.86
N LYS A 69 -19.23 -11.46 -7.20
CA LYS A 69 -18.10 -11.48 -8.13
C LYS A 69 -17.21 -10.24 -7.96
N ARG A 70 -17.81 -9.05 -7.89
CA ARG A 70 -17.08 -7.80 -7.66
C ARG A 70 -16.38 -7.76 -6.30
N SER A 71 -17.04 -8.24 -5.26
CA SER A 71 -16.45 -8.35 -3.92
C SER A 71 -15.20 -9.26 -3.94
N ASN A 72 -15.29 -10.42 -4.58
CA ASN A 72 -14.16 -11.35 -4.68
C ASN A 72 -13.00 -10.76 -5.49
N GLN A 73 -13.28 -10.05 -6.58
CA GLN A 73 -12.26 -9.35 -7.37
C GLN A 73 -11.59 -8.25 -6.55
N PHE A 74 -12.37 -7.46 -5.82
CA PHE A 74 -11.84 -6.41 -4.95
C PHE A 74 -10.92 -6.99 -3.88
N SER A 75 -11.31 -8.08 -3.21
CA SER A 75 -10.46 -8.75 -2.22
C SER A 75 -9.15 -9.26 -2.80
N LYS A 76 -9.16 -9.81 -4.02
CA LYS A 76 -7.93 -10.25 -4.71
C LYS A 76 -7.00 -9.08 -5.02
N LEU A 77 -7.53 -8.03 -5.65
CA LEU A 77 -6.74 -6.83 -5.98
C LEU A 77 -6.20 -6.14 -4.74
N SER A 78 -6.98 -6.09 -3.66
CA SER A 78 -6.51 -5.53 -2.39
C SER A 78 -5.39 -6.37 -1.78
N HIS A 79 -5.45 -7.70 -1.89
CA HIS A 79 -4.38 -8.57 -1.41
C HIS A 79 -3.10 -8.41 -2.24
N GLU A 80 -3.21 -8.40 -3.57
CA GLU A 80 -2.09 -8.14 -4.48
C GLU A 80 -1.48 -6.75 -4.22
N GLY A 81 -2.31 -5.72 -4.03
CA GLY A 81 -1.83 -4.38 -3.68
C GLY A 81 -1.05 -4.33 -2.37
N LEU A 82 -1.48 -5.09 -1.35
CA LEU A 82 -0.73 -5.21 -0.09
C LEU A 82 0.61 -5.93 -0.27
N GLN A 83 0.65 -6.99 -1.10
CA GLN A 83 1.90 -7.70 -1.41
C GLN A 83 2.88 -6.78 -2.12
N LEU A 84 2.45 -6.08 -3.17
CA LEU A 84 3.29 -5.16 -3.93
C LEU A 84 3.78 -3.99 -3.06
N SER A 85 2.94 -3.46 -2.18
CA SER A 85 3.35 -2.42 -1.23
C SER A 85 4.45 -2.91 -0.29
N LYS A 86 4.34 -4.15 0.21
CA LYS A 86 5.38 -4.76 1.04
C LYS A 86 6.68 -4.99 0.27
N GLU A 87 6.59 -5.46 -0.97
CA GLU A 87 7.75 -5.64 -1.85
C GLU A 87 8.45 -4.32 -2.15
N LEU A 88 7.69 -3.25 -2.39
CA LEU A 88 8.23 -1.91 -2.61
C LEU A 88 9.03 -1.44 -1.40
N VAL A 89 8.47 -1.52 -0.19
CA VAL A 89 9.15 -1.13 1.04
C VAL A 89 10.44 -1.92 1.26
N ASN A 90 10.41 -3.23 1.01
CA ASN A 90 11.62 -4.05 1.10
C ASN A 90 12.67 -3.64 0.06
N SER A 91 12.25 -3.39 -1.18
CA SER A 91 13.14 -2.96 -2.26
C SER A 91 13.75 -1.59 -2.00
N GLU A 92 13.00 -0.66 -1.38
CA GLU A 92 13.49 0.65 -0.97
C GLU A 92 14.55 0.51 0.13
N ALA A 93 14.31 -0.36 1.11
CA ALA A 93 15.30 -0.66 2.16
C ALA A 93 16.58 -1.28 1.58
N ASP A 94 16.46 -2.22 0.63
CA ASP A 94 17.60 -2.82 -0.06
C ASP A 94 18.38 -1.79 -0.88
N TYR A 95 17.68 -0.88 -1.55
CA TYR A 95 18.30 0.23 -2.28
C TYR A 95 19.07 1.18 -1.35
N GLU A 96 18.49 1.57 -0.21
CA GLU A 96 19.18 2.41 0.77
C GLU A 96 20.44 1.73 1.33
N ASN A 97 20.36 0.42 1.60
CA ASN A 97 21.50 -0.36 2.06
C ASN A 97 22.60 -0.44 0.99
N ALA A 98 22.23 -0.67 -0.27
CA ALA A 98 23.17 -0.69 -1.39
C ALA A 98 23.81 0.70 -1.60
N SER A 99 23.03 1.77 -1.49
CA SER A 99 23.51 3.15 -1.59
C SER A 99 24.53 3.49 -0.50
N ARG A 100 24.26 3.12 0.75
CA ARG A 100 25.23 3.27 1.86
C ARG A 100 26.53 2.53 1.60
N ARG A 101 26.47 1.25 1.21
CA ARG A 101 27.66 0.45 0.88
C ARG A 101 28.47 1.06 -0.28
N LEU A 102 27.78 1.60 -1.28
CA LEU A 102 28.42 2.27 -2.41
C LEU A 102 29.16 3.54 -1.96
N SER A 103 28.59 4.30 -1.02
CA SER A 103 29.27 5.45 -0.42
C SER A 103 30.53 5.03 0.34
N GLU A 104 30.44 4.02 1.21
CA GLU A 104 31.59 3.49 1.95
C GLU A 104 32.70 2.97 1.00
N MET A 105 32.31 2.31 -0.09
CA MET A 105 33.26 1.87 -1.12
C MET A 105 33.92 3.03 -1.87
N LYS A 106 33.21 4.14 -2.10
CA LYS A 106 33.81 5.34 -2.69
C LYS A 106 34.83 5.96 -1.75
N ASP A 107 34.49 6.11 -0.48
CA ASP A 107 35.40 6.70 0.52
C ASP A 107 36.68 5.86 0.69
N THR A 108 36.56 4.53 0.69
CA THR A 108 37.71 3.63 0.74
C THR A 108 38.56 3.69 -0.53
N LEU A 109 37.93 3.84 -1.69
CA LEU A 109 38.64 4.00 -2.97
C LEU A 109 39.38 5.34 -3.06
N GLU A 110 38.80 6.42 -2.54
CA GLU A 110 39.44 7.74 -2.42
C GLU A 110 40.72 7.63 -1.57
N LYS A 111 40.61 7.05 -0.36
CA LYS A 111 41.76 6.83 0.54
C LYS A 111 42.85 5.98 -0.10
N MET A 112 42.48 4.91 -0.81
CA MET A 112 43.44 4.07 -1.51
C MET A 112 44.15 4.82 -2.64
N LYS A 113 43.45 5.70 -3.36
CA LYS A 113 44.07 6.57 -4.38
C LYS A 113 45.05 7.57 -3.77
N GLU A 114 44.72 8.17 -2.64
CA GLU A 114 45.63 9.06 -1.91
C GLU A 114 46.91 8.32 -1.48
N ILE A 115 46.76 7.11 -0.92
CA ILE A 115 47.90 6.26 -0.56
C ILE A 115 48.74 5.91 -1.80
N GLU A 116 48.09 5.55 -2.92
CA GLU A 116 48.79 5.24 -4.17
C GLU A 116 49.56 6.45 -4.71
N GLN A 117 48.97 7.65 -4.69
CA GLN A 117 49.65 8.89 -5.08
C GLN A 117 50.87 9.15 -4.19
N ASN A 118 50.72 9.03 -2.88
CA ASN A 118 51.82 9.19 -1.92
C ASN A 118 52.93 8.15 -2.05
N LEU A 119 52.64 6.98 -2.64
CA LEU A 119 53.63 5.95 -2.97
C LEU A 119 54.29 6.17 -4.33
N LYS A 120 53.55 6.67 -5.33
CA LYS A 120 54.06 6.94 -6.68
C LYS A 120 54.93 8.19 -6.75
N PHE A 121 54.60 9.21 -5.96
CA PHE A 121 55.33 10.47 -5.87
C PHE A 121 55.61 10.78 -4.39
N PRO A 122 56.51 10.04 -3.73
CA PRO A 122 56.93 10.40 -2.38
C PRO A 122 57.52 11.81 -2.38
N SER A 123 57.14 12.65 -1.41
CA SER A 123 57.70 13.99 -1.27
C SER A 123 59.22 13.93 -1.09
N GLU A 124 59.92 15.02 -1.45
CA GLU A 124 61.37 15.14 -1.27
C GLU A 124 61.77 14.86 0.19
N ASN A 125 60.95 15.31 1.15
CA ASN A 125 61.11 15.05 2.58
C ASN A 125 61.04 13.55 2.91
N LYS A 126 60.09 12.82 2.32
CA LYS A 126 59.93 11.38 2.55
C LYS A 126 61.08 10.56 1.94
N LEU A 127 61.53 10.93 0.74
CA LEU A 127 62.73 10.38 0.11
C LEU A 127 63.98 10.66 0.96
N PHE A 128 64.13 11.89 1.43
CA PHE A 128 65.25 12.30 2.29
C PHE A 128 65.29 11.49 3.59
N LEU A 129 64.15 11.27 4.25
CA LEU A 129 64.07 10.43 5.45
C LEU A 129 64.41 8.96 5.17
N GLU A 130 63.98 8.41 4.03
CA GLU A 130 64.36 7.05 3.65
C GLU A 130 65.87 6.94 3.40
N VAL A 131 66.48 7.92 2.73
CA VAL A 131 67.93 7.97 2.52
C VAL A 131 68.67 8.07 3.86
N ILE A 132 68.21 8.93 4.78
CA ILE A 132 68.77 9.06 6.14
C ILE A 132 68.67 7.76 6.93
N LYS A 133 67.52 7.07 6.87
CA LYS A 133 67.35 5.74 7.48
C LYS A 133 68.27 4.71 6.84
N GLY A 134 68.45 4.74 5.52
CA GLY A 134 69.38 3.88 4.78
C GLY A 134 70.85 4.10 5.15
N ILE A 135 71.22 5.31 5.57
CA ILE A 135 72.55 5.66 6.11
C ILE A 135 72.71 5.20 7.58
N GLY A 136 71.64 4.68 8.21
CA GLY A 136 71.66 4.10 9.56
C GLY A 136 71.35 5.09 10.67
N VAL A 137 70.77 6.26 10.35
CA VAL A 137 70.34 7.27 11.32
C VAL A 137 68.86 7.05 11.64
N ASN A 138 68.55 6.78 12.92
CA ASN A 138 67.18 6.67 13.40
C ASN A 138 66.85 7.84 14.34
N LEU A 139 65.74 8.52 14.05
CA LEU A 139 65.17 9.55 14.90
C LEU A 139 64.40 8.87 16.05
N ILE A 140 64.67 9.29 17.29
CA ILE A 140 63.87 8.88 18.46
C ILE A 140 63.22 10.13 19.02
N ASP A 141 61.90 10.13 19.06
CA ASP A 141 61.10 11.18 19.66
C ASP A 141 61.05 10.98 21.18
N SER A 142 61.39 12.02 21.94
CA SER A 142 61.40 12.00 23.41
C SER A 142 60.96 13.36 23.92
N GLU A 143 60.13 13.36 24.97
CA GLU A 143 59.29 14.48 25.42
C GLU A 143 59.97 15.84 25.64
N ASP A 144 61.31 15.90 25.80
CA ASP A 144 62.07 17.16 26.03
C ASP A 144 63.31 17.32 25.14
N ARG A 145 63.67 16.31 24.32
CA ARG A 145 64.95 16.28 23.58
C ARG A 145 64.86 15.42 22.32
N TYR A 146 65.41 15.92 21.23
CA TYR A 146 65.51 15.17 19.98
C TYR A 146 66.81 14.35 19.93
N LEU A 147 66.68 13.03 19.74
CA LEU A 147 67.80 12.10 19.75
C LEU A 147 68.01 11.50 18.36
N PHE A 148 69.22 11.68 17.81
CA PHE A 148 69.66 10.99 16.60
C PHE A 148 70.53 9.80 17.01
N THR A 149 70.14 8.60 16.58
CA THR A 149 70.96 7.40 16.79
C THR A 149 71.57 6.96 15.47
N ILE A 150 72.90 7.04 15.36
CA ILE A 150 73.62 6.53 14.19
C ILE A 150 74.11 5.13 14.52
N LYS A 151 73.51 4.11 13.90
CA LYS A 151 73.93 2.72 14.04
C LYS A 151 75.00 2.40 12.99
N GLY A 152 76.27 2.61 13.34
CA GLY A 152 77.38 2.06 12.59
C GLY A 152 77.55 0.57 12.87
N LYS A 153 78.09 -0.21 11.92
CA LYS A 153 78.29 -1.67 12.05
C LYS A 153 79.06 -2.13 13.30
N ASN A 154 79.83 -1.24 13.95
CA ASN A 154 80.63 -1.59 15.15
C ASN A 154 80.50 -0.62 16.34
N ILE A 155 79.75 0.48 16.25
CA ILE A 155 79.56 1.42 17.38
C ILE A 155 78.20 2.12 17.22
N SER A 156 77.33 2.05 18.24
CA SER A 156 76.13 2.88 18.34
C SER A 156 76.47 4.15 19.10
N HIS A 157 76.66 5.27 18.41
CA HIS A 157 76.77 6.57 19.04
C HIS A 157 75.42 7.29 18.97
N THR A 158 74.91 7.66 20.15
CA THR A 158 73.76 8.54 20.28
C THR A 158 74.28 9.97 20.31
N LEU A 159 73.94 10.76 19.29
CA LEU A 159 74.26 12.17 19.24
C LEU A 159 72.98 12.93 19.58
N SER A 160 73.01 13.66 20.69
CA SER A 160 71.93 14.57 21.09
C SER A 160 72.31 15.98 20.68
N THR A 161 71.52 16.62 19.82
CA THR A 161 71.63 18.05 19.57
C THR A 161 70.68 18.79 20.54
N HIS A 162 71.12 19.91 21.10
CA HIS A 162 70.33 20.79 21.98
C HIS A 162 70.00 22.12 21.30
N ASP A 163 69.98 22.11 19.97
CA ASP A 163 69.77 23.33 19.19
C ASP A 163 68.30 23.43 18.81
N ALA A 164 67.54 24.20 19.60
CA ALA A 164 66.10 24.36 19.44
C ALA A 164 65.73 24.90 18.05
N GLU A 165 66.57 25.78 17.49
CA GLU A 165 66.34 26.44 16.20
C GLU A 165 66.56 25.50 15.00
N PHE A 166 67.46 24.53 15.12
CA PHE A 166 67.65 23.46 14.14
C PHE A 166 66.50 22.46 14.18
N ASN A 167 66.01 22.13 15.38
CA ASN A 167 64.94 21.16 15.57
C ASN A 167 63.58 21.67 15.08
N GLU A 168 63.27 22.96 15.29
CA GLU A 168 62.04 23.58 14.81
C GLU A 168 61.97 23.57 13.27
N LYS A 169 63.06 23.98 12.60
CA LYS A 169 63.16 23.93 11.12
C LYS A 169 63.10 22.52 10.54
N LEU A 170 63.52 21.51 11.30
CA LEU A 170 63.52 20.12 10.84
C LEU A 170 62.11 19.51 10.90
N TRP A 171 61.25 19.97 11.82
CA TRP A 171 59.85 19.58 11.88
C TRP A 171 58.95 20.38 10.93
N ASP A 172 59.25 21.66 10.67
CA ASP A 172 58.59 22.40 9.58
C ASP A 172 58.79 21.69 8.22
N LEU A 173 59.89 20.95 8.05
CA LEU A 173 60.17 20.10 6.89
C LEU A 173 59.56 18.69 6.98
N LEU A 174 58.99 18.29 8.12
CA LEU A 174 58.33 16.98 8.30
C LEU A 174 56.81 17.07 8.18
N ASP A 175 56.24 18.26 8.43
CA ASP A 175 54.81 18.53 8.35
C ASP A 175 54.32 18.99 6.95
N GLU A 176 55.24 19.20 5.98
CA GLU A 176 54.97 19.37 4.52
C GLU A 176 55.20 18.08 3.71
#